data_AF-A0A367LQI9-F1
#
_entry.id   AF-A0A367LQI9-F1
#
_cell.length_a   1.000
_cell.length_b   1.000
_cell.length_c   1.000
_cell.angle_alpha   90.00
_cell.angle_beta   90.00
_cell.angle_gamma   90.00
#
_symmetry.space_group_name_H-M   'P 1'
#
loop_
_entity.id
_entity.type
_entity.pdbx_description
1 polymer ?
#
loop_
_entity_poly.entity_id
_entity_poly.type
_entity_poly.pdbx_seq_one_letter_code
_entity_poly.pdbx_strand_id
1 'polypeptide(L)'
;MSDPLEDVLHLEDRFYREGYQQGLDDGAKAGRVEGRCFGMEKGFEKFLEGGRLAGKAIVWANRLPSQGDEDDGNDDAVTDRETETCRGDKDQPHKTGPPTRCALPPLPDRNRIDKHVRALYALVEPGTLSTENTDEAVQNFDNRIKRAQGKAKVVERIAG
;
A
#
# COMPACT_ATOMS: atom_id res chain seq x y z
N MET A 1 44.43 -23.41 52.90
CA MET A 1 43.36 -24.40 52.67
C MET A 1 42.09 -23.59 52.49
N SER A 2 41.46 -23.66 51.33
CA SER A 2 40.13 -23.05 51.12
C SER A 2 39.14 -23.76 52.04
N ASP A 3 38.22 -23.01 52.65
CA ASP A 3 37.19 -23.58 53.53
C ASP A 3 36.27 -24.49 52.68
N PRO A 4 36.13 -25.78 53.01
CA PRO A 4 35.32 -26.73 52.24
C PRO A 4 33.81 -26.43 52.28
N LEU A 5 33.31 -25.62 53.21
CA LEU A 5 31.88 -25.29 53.34
C LEU A 5 31.51 -23.94 52.72
N GLU A 6 32.48 -23.09 52.37
CA GLU A 6 32.28 -21.77 51.78
C GLU A 6 31.35 -21.79 50.56
N ASP A 7 31.52 -22.81 49.71
CA ASP A 7 30.73 -22.96 48.48
C ASP A 7 29.24 -23.24 48.76
N VAL A 8 28.95 -23.95 49.87
CA VAL A 8 27.59 -24.25 50.32
C VAL A 8 26.96 -23.05 51.02
N LEU A 9 27.74 -22.31 51.82
CA LEU A 9 27.26 -21.10 52.49
C LEU A 9 26.87 -20.00 51.50
N HIS A 10 27.55 -19.89 50.36
CA HIS A 10 27.25 -18.91 49.31
C HIS A 10 26.40 -19.46 48.16
N LEU A 11 25.82 -20.65 48.30
CA LEU A 11 25.04 -21.30 47.24
C LEU A 11 23.82 -20.47 46.83
N GLU A 12 23.07 -19.96 47.81
CA GLU A 12 21.86 -19.16 47.58
C GLU A 12 22.18 -17.86 46.84
N ASP A 13 23.17 -17.10 47.33
CA ASP A 13 23.59 -15.84 46.71
C ASP A 13 24.10 -16.04 45.28
N ARG A 14 24.80 -17.15 45.01
CA ARG A 14 25.25 -17.48 43.65
C ARG A 14 24.08 -17.76 42.73
N PHE A 15 23.17 -18.66 43.11
CA PHE A 15 22.00 -18.97 42.28
C PHE A 15 21.06 -17.79 42.11
N TYR A 16 20.94 -16.93 43.13
CA TYR A 16 20.17 -15.69 43.01
C TYR A 16 20.77 -14.76 41.95
N ARG A 17 22.09 -14.50 42.03
CA ARG A 17 22.78 -13.65 41.05
C ARG A 17 22.76 -14.25 39.65
N GLU A 18 22.96 -15.56 39.55
CA GLU A 18 22.90 -16.29 38.29
C GLU A 18 21.51 -16.18 37.66
N GLY A 19 20.45 -16.50 38.40
CA GLY A 19 19.07 -16.40 37.92
C GLY A 19 18.68 -14.96 37.57
N TYR A 20 19.13 -13.97 38.35
CA TYR A 20 18.91 -12.56 38.05
C TYR A 20 19.59 -12.14 36.75
N GLN A 21 20.88 -12.48 36.60
CA GLN A 21 21.64 -12.15 35.40
C GLN A 21 21.06 -12.85 34.17
N GLN A 22 20.73 -14.13 34.28
CA GLN A 22 20.07 -14.89 33.23
C GLN A 22 18.73 -14.26 32.84
N GLY A 23 17.89 -13.90 33.82
CA GLY A 23 16.61 -13.24 33.58
C GLY A 23 16.75 -11.88 32.91
N LEU A 24 17.78 -11.10 33.27
CA LEU A 24 18.09 -9.83 32.60
C LEU A 24 18.50 -10.04 31.14
N ASP A 25 19.39 -11.00 30.89
CA ASP A 25 19.90 -11.28 29.55
C ASP A 25 18.79 -11.83 28.63
N ASP A 26 17.95 -12.73 29.15
CA ASP A 26 16.78 -13.27 28.47
C ASP A 26 15.74 -12.17 28.22
N GLY A 27 15.48 -11.31 29.21
CA GLY A 27 14.57 -10.17 29.09
C GLY A 27 15.04 -9.18 28.02
N ALA A 28 16.33 -8.85 27.98
CA ALA A 28 16.91 -7.96 26.98
C ALA A 28 16.83 -8.57 25.57
N LYS A 29 17.03 -9.88 25.45
CA LYS A 29 16.89 -10.60 24.18
C LYS A 29 15.43 -10.64 23.72
N ALA A 30 14.51 -11.04 24.61
CA ALA A 30 13.08 -11.12 24.34
C ALA A 30 12.52 -9.75 23.93
N GLY A 31 12.84 -8.69 24.68
CA GLY A 31 12.38 -7.33 24.40
C GLY A 31 12.84 -6.81 23.02
N ARG A 32 14.07 -7.13 22.58
CA ARG A 32 14.51 -6.78 21.21
C ARG A 32 13.79 -7.56 20.12
N VAL A 33 13.43 -8.81 20.37
CA VAL A 33 12.68 -9.62 19.40
C VAL A 33 11.25 -9.10 19.31
N GLU A 34 10.60 -8.94 20.45
CA GLU A 34 9.23 -8.43 20.55
C GLU A 34 9.10 -7.03 19.91
N GLY A 35 10.00 -6.11 20.24
CA GLY A 35 9.98 -4.77 19.66
C GLY A 35 10.11 -4.76 18.13
N ARG A 36 10.90 -5.67 17.55
CA ARG A 36 11.02 -5.82 16.10
C ARG A 36 9.74 -6.39 15.48
N CYS A 37 9.18 -7.44 16.08
CA CYS A 37 7.94 -8.04 15.62
C CYS A 37 6.78 -7.04 15.66
N PHE A 38 6.63 -6.34 16.78
CA PHE A 38 5.61 -5.31 16.98
C PHE A 38 5.76 -4.15 15.99
N GLY A 39 7.00 -3.65 15.79
CA GLY A 39 7.27 -2.61 14.82
C GLY A 39 6.91 -3.01 13.39
N MET A 40 7.23 -4.25 12.99
CA MET A 40 6.84 -4.78 11.67
C MET A 40 5.32 -4.89 11.54
N GLU A 41 4.64 -5.47 12.53
CA GLU A 41 3.18 -5.63 12.54
C GLU A 41 2.49 -4.26 12.38
N LYS A 42 2.90 -3.27 13.17
CA LYS A 42 2.34 -1.91 13.11
C LYS A 42 2.69 -1.19 11.82
N GLY A 43 3.89 -1.40 11.29
CA GLY A 43 4.28 -0.92 9.97
C GLY A 43 3.35 -1.44 8.88
N PHE A 44 3.11 -2.75 8.83
CA PHE A 44 2.19 -3.35 7.87
C PHE A 44 0.76 -2.83 8.01
N GLU A 45 0.22 -2.73 9.23
CA GLU A 45 -1.12 -2.19 9.47
C GLU A 45 -1.28 -0.77 8.91
N LYS A 46 -0.28 0.09 9.18
CA LYS A 46 -0.21 1.46 8.66
C LYS A 46 -0.17 1.49 7.14
N PHE A 47 0.72 0.72 6.52
CA PHE A 47 0.87 0.66 5.06
C PHE A 47 -0.34 0.05 4.35
N LEU A 48 -1.05 -0.89 4.98
CA LEU A 48 -2.27 -1.47 4.44
C LEU A 48 -3.36 -0.40 4.28
N GLU A 49 -3.54 0.47 5.27
CA GLU A 49 -4.48 1.59 5.18
C GLU A 49 -4.06 2.61 4.10
N GLY A 50 -2.76 2.90 3.99
CA GLY A 50 -2.21 3.71 2.90
C GLY A 50 -2.49 3.12 1.52
N GLY A 51 -2.24 1.82 1.35
CA GLY A 51 -2.51 1.07 0.13
C GLY A 51 -4.00 1.06 -0.24
N ARG A 52 -4.90 0.93 0.74
CA ARG A 52 -6.35 1.03 0.53
C ARG A 52 -6.75 2.40 -0.05
N LEU A 53 -6.20 3.48 0.51
CA LEU A 53 -6.43 4.84 0.00
C LEU A 53 -5.82 5.05 -1.39
N ALA A 54 -4.63 4.48 -1.64
CA ALA A 54 -3.97 4.52 -2.95
C ALA A 54 -4.81 3.80 -4.01
N GLY A 55 -5.33 2.62 -3.69
CA GLY A 55 -6.22 1.86 -4.57
C GLY A 55 -7.50 2.63 -4.90
N LYS A 56 -8.13 3.27 -3.90
CA LYS A 56 -9.29 4.16 -4.14
C LYS A 56 -8.93 5.30 -5.10
N ALA A 57 -7.78 5.94 -4.90
CA ALA A 57 -7.33 7.03 -5.76
C ALA A 57 -7.14 6.57 -7.22
N ILE A 58 -6.54 5.40 -7.44
CA ILE A 58 -6.35 4.82 -8.78
C ILE A 58 -7.70 4.52 -9.43
N VAL A 59 -8.63 3.89 -8.70
CA VAL A 59 -9.97 3.59 -9.21
C VAL A 59 -10.72 4.87 -9.59
N TRP A 60 -10.65 5.91 -8.76
CA TRP A 60 -11.26 7.19 -9.09
C TRP A 60 -10.58 7.89 -10.25
N ALA A 61 -9.24 7.84 -10.35
CA ALA A 61 -8.50 8.41 -11.47
C ALA A 61 -8.90 7.77 -12.81
N ASN A 62 -9.08 6.45 -12.84
CA ASN A 62 -9.53 5.72 -14.04
C ASN A 62 -11.00 6.00 -14.42
N ARG A 63 -11.77 6.64 -13.53
CA ARG A 63 -13.17 7.06 -13.78
C ARG A 63 -13.27 8.54 -14.17
N LEU A 64 -12.15 9.27 -14.17
CA LEU A 64 -12.09 10.61 -14.72
C LEU A 64 -12.05 10.51 -16.25
N PRO A 65 -12.76 11.38 -16.97
CA PRO A 65 -12.70 11.42 -18.42
C PRO A 65 -11.30 11.81 -18.91
N SER A 66 -10.83 11.18 -19.98
CA SER A 66 -9.69 11.68 -20.76
C SER A 66 -10.06 13.06 -21.30
N GLN A 67 -9.20 14.07 -21.13
CA GLN A 67 -9.43 15.42 -21.67
C GLN A 67 -9.25 15.51 -23.21
N GLY A 68 -9.69 14.50 -23.97
CA GLY A 68 -9.36 14.37 -25.39
C GLY A 68 -10.40 13.67 -26.27
N ASP A 69 -11.67 13.61 -25.87
CA ASP A 69 -12.76 13.16 -26.74
C ASP A 69 -13.66 14.35 -27.13
N GLU A 70 -13.02 15.44 -27.59
CA GLU A 70 -13.65 16.50 -28.39
C GLU A 70 -12.85 16.61 -29.70
N ASP A 71 -13.01 15.63 -30.60
CA ASP A 71 -12.83 15.84 -32.04
C ASP A 71 -13.75 14.92 -32.86
N ASP A 72 -14.20 15.46 -33.97
CA ASP A 72 -15.42 15.19 -34.74
C ASP A 72 -15.68 13.75 -35.23
N GLY A 73 -16.97 13.46 -35.39
CA GLY A 73 -17.40 12.49 -36.39
C GLY A 73 -17.47 13.13 -37.77
N ASN A 74 -16.76 12.55 -38.76
CA ASN A 74 -17.14 12.59 -40.17
C ASN A 74 -16.42 11.45 -40.94
N ASP A 75 -17.20 10.72 -41.74
CA ASP A 75 -16.78 9.70 -42.74
C ASP A 75 -15.65 10.18 -43.67
N ASP A 76 -14.72 9.31 -44.09
CA ASP A 76 -14.75 8.62 -45.40
C ASP A 76 -13.46 7.82 -45.73
N ALA A 77 -13.65 6.72 -46.47
CA ALA A 77 -12.79 5.99 -47.43
C ALA A 77 -11.23 5.95 -47.29
N VAL A 78 -10.59 4.79 -47.00
CA VAL A 78 -10.05 3.73 -47.93
C VAL A 78 -8.70 4.12 -48.61
N THR A 79 -7.57 3.40 -48.56
CA THR A 79 -7.26 2.05 -49.13
C THR A 79 -5.79 1.60 -48.83
N ASP A 80 -5.59 0.27 -48.66
CA ASP A 80 -4.49 -0.64 -49.12
C ASP A 80 -2.99 -0.34 -48.86
N ARG A 81 -2.03 -1.28 -48.71
CA ARG A 81 -1.85 -2.76 -48.75
C ARG A 81 -0.40 -2.97 -48.20
N GLU A 82 -0.02 -4.02 -47.46
CA GLU A 82 0.50 -5.34 -47.89
C GLU A 82 0.82 -6.15 -46.60
N THR A 83 0.09 -7.22 -46.28
CA THR A 83 0.44 -8.66 -46.44
C THR A 83 1.70 -9.18 -45.75
N GLU A 84 1.52 -9.97 -44.68
CA GLU A 84 2.14 -11.30 -44.54
C GLU A 84 1.30 -12.20 -43.61
N THR A 85 1.14 -13.47 -44.00
CA THR A 85 0.15 -14.45 -43.51
C THR A 85 0.84 -15.75 -43.07
N CYS A 86 0.25 -16.49 -42.11
CA CYS A 86 -0.05 -17.95 -42.08
C CYS A 86 -0.23 -18.42 -40.60
N ARG A 87 -1.15 -19.31 -40.17
CA ARG A 87 -2.07 -20.28 -40.82
C ARG A 87 -3.06 -20.92 -39.81
N GLY A 88 -4.29 -21.21 -40.27
CA GLY A 88 -5.24 -22.27 -39.81
C GLY A 88 -6.05 -21.95 -38.55
N ASP A 89 -7.37 -22.12 -38.43
CA ASP A 89 -8.34 -22.94 -39.16
C ASP A 89 -9.75 -22.32 -38.98
N LYS A 90 -10.67 -22.59 -39.93
CA LYS A 90 -12.01 -21.98 -40.01
C LYS A 90 -13.02 -22.78 -39.18
N ASP A 91 -13.84 -22.11 -38.35
CA ASP A 91 -15.30 -22.29 -38.41
C ASP A 91 -16.13 -21.27 -37.58
N GLN A 92 -17.06 -20.65 -38.31
CA GLN A 92 -18.29 -19.92 -37.96
C GLN A 92 -18.29 -18.53 -37.25
N PRO A 93 -19.15 -17.59 -37.73
CA PRO A 93 -19.12 -16.19 -37.32
C PRO A 93 -20.07 -15.95 -36.15
N HIS A 94 -19.59 -16.15 -34.92
CA HIS A 94 -20.17 -15.40 -33.81
C HIS A 94 -19.67 -13.96 -33.94
N LYS A 95 -20.61 -13.00 -34.06
CA LYS A 95 -20.34 -11.56 -33.97
C LYS A 95 -19.68 -11.26 -32.62
N THR A 96 -18.37 -11.35 -32.54
CA THR A 96 -17.58 -10.81 -31.45
C THR A 96 -17.49 -9.31 -31.67
N GLY A 97 -18.45 -8.58 -31.08
CA GLY A 97 -18.22 -7.17 -30.80
C GLY A 97 -16.89 -7.00 -30.06
N PRO A 98 -16.24 -5.83 -30.16
CA PRO A 98 -15.00 -5.57 -29.41
C PRO A 98 -15.23 -5.95 -27.94
N PRO A 99 -14.25 -6.58 -27.26
CA PRO A 99 -14.43 -7.01 -25.88
C PRO A 99 -14.93 -5.80 -25.09
N THR A 100 -16.15 -5.91 -24.57
CA THR A 100 -16.78 -4.83 -23.82
C THR A 100 -15.85 -4.52 -22.66
N ARG A 101 -15.09 -3.42 -22.77
CA ARG A 101 -14.17 -3.00 -21.72
C ARG A 101 -15.02 -2.91 -20.45
N CYS A 102 -14.68 -3.66 -19.41
CA CYS A 102 -15.28 -3.49 -18.09
C CYS A 102 -14.91 -2.10 -17.57
N ALA A 103 -15.63 -1.07 -18.03
CA ALA A 103 -15.40 0.31 -17.70
C ALA A 103 -16.37 0.68 -16.57
N LEU A 104 -15.81 1.20 -15.48
CA LEU A 104 -16.61 1.74 -14.38
C LEU A 104 -17.33 3.02 -14.83
N PRO A 105 -18.54 3.31 -14.30
CA PRO A 105 -19.26 4.53 -14.64
C PRO A 105 -18.44 5.80 -14.33
N PRO A 106 -18.47 6.81 -15.21
CA PRO A 106 -17.75 8.06 -15.00
C PRO A 106 -18.29 8.84 -13.80
N LEU A 107 -17.44 9.67 -13.19
CA LEU A 107 -17.82 10.51 -12.05
C LEU A 107 -18.50 11.83 -12.49
N PRO A 108 -19.43 12.38 -11.70
CA PRO A 108 -20.30 13.50 -12.11
C PRO A 108 -19.60 14.88 -12.15
N ASP A 109 -18.61 15.14 -11.29
CA ASP A 109 -17.95 16.47 -11.17
C ASP A 109 -16.46 16.40 -11.54
N ARG A 110 -16.17 16.72 -12.80
CA ARG A 110 -14.86 16.47 -13.44
C ARG A 110 -13.72 17.32 -12.87
N ASN A 111 -13.93 18.62 -12.69
CA ASN A 111 -12.84 19.57 -12.41
C ASN A 111 -12.49 19.66 -10.92
N ARG A 112 -13.47 19.47 -10.04
CA ARG A 112 -13.25 19.53 -8.59
C ARG A 112 -12.68 18.22 -8.05
N ILE A 113 -13.16 17.08 -8.56
CA ILE A 113 -12.69 15.76 -8.12
C ILE A 113 -11.25 15.50 -8.54
N ASP A 114 -10.85 15.85 -9.78
CA ASP A 114 -9.50 15.58 -10.31
C ASP A 114 -8.39 16.08 -9.37
N LYS A 115 -8.46 17.34 -8.92
CA LYS A 115 -7.47 17.93 -7.99
C LYS A 115 -7.41 17.17 -6.67
N HIS A 116 -8.56 16.73 -6.15
CA HIS A 116 -8.62 15.98 -4.90
C HIS A 116 -8.09 14.55 -5.05
N VAL A 117 -8.34 13.89 -6.18
CA VAL A 117 -7.82 12.55 -6.50
C VAL A 117 -6.31 12.58 -6.67
N ARG A 118 -5.76 13.55 -7.42
CA ARG A 118 -4.31 13.73 -7.57
C ARG A 118 -3.63 14.01 -6.24
N ALA A 119 -4.19 14.93 -5.44
CA ALA A 119 -3.67 15.24 -4.12
C ALA A 119 -3.75 14.05 -3.16
N LEU A 120 -4.82 13.24 -3.24
CA LEU A 120 -4.95 12.01 -2.48
C LEU A 120 -3.82 11.04 -2.85
N TYR A 121 -3.64 10.74 -4.13
CA TYR A 121 -2.62 9.80 -4.59
C TYR A 121 -1.20 10.24 -4.18
N ALA A 122 -0.87 11.53 -4.37
CA ALA A 122 0.44 12.07 -3.97
C ALA A 122 0.73 11.90 -2.47
N LEU A 123 -0.30 11.94 -1.61
CA LEU A 123 -0.14 11.72 -0.17
C LEU A 123 0.13 10.25 0.18
N VAL A 124 -0.30 9.29 -0.64
CA VAL A 124 -0.21 7.84 -0.36
C VAL A 124 0.62 7.08 -1.40
N GLU A 125 1.40 7.79 -2.21
CA GLU A 125 2.24 7.19 -3.23
C GLU A 125 3.30 6.26 -2.59
N PRO A 126 3.29 4.95 -2.91
CA PRO A 126 4.12 3.97 -2.21
C PRO A 126 5.62 4.28 -2.22
N GLY A 127 6.14 4.82 -3.33
CA GLY A 127 7.56 5.16 -3.49
C GLY A 127 8.03 6.34 -2.65
N THR A 128 7.10 7.10 -2.05
CA THR A 128 7.42 8.29 -1.26
C THR A 128 7.22 8.09 0.24
N LEU A 129 6.68 6.94 0.68
CA LEU A 129 6.43 6.63 2.08
C LEU A 129 7.68 5.97 2.69
N SER A 130 8.18 6.52 3.79
CA SER A 130 9.32 5.93 4.51
C SER A 130 8.92 4.62 5.18
N THR A 131 9.81 3.63 5.12
CA THR A 131 9.69 2.33 5.79
C THR A 131 10.55 2.25 7.06
N GLU A 132 11.19 3.35 7.42
CA GLU A 132 12.00 3.44 8.64
C GLU A 132 11.11 3.56 9.89
N ASN A 133 11.59 2.99 11.00
CA ASN A 133 10.93 3.08 12.31
C ASN A 133 11.53 4.20 13.18
N THR A 134 11.82 5.35 12.57
CA THR A 134 12.20 6.57 13.32
C THR A 134 10.93 7.33 13.70
N ASP A 135 10.93 8.01 14.84
CA ASP A 135 9.77 8.77 15.31
C ASP A 135 9.29 9.80 14.28
N GLU A 136 10.23 10.45 13.59
CA GLU A 136 9.94 11.40 12.52
C GLU A 136 9.26 10.74 11.31
N ALA A 137 9.77 9.57 10.86
CA ALA A 137 9.18 8.84 9.74
C ALA A 137 7.75 8.37 10.06
N VAL A 138 7.53 7.84 11.26
CA VAL A 138 6.20 7.38 11.73
C VAL A 138 5.23 8.56 11.82
N GLN A 139 5.66 9.68 12.38
CA GLN A 139 4.83 10.88 12.49
C GLN A 139 4.50 11.49 11.12
N ASN A 140 5.47 11.51 10.20
CA ASN A 140 5.25 11.95 8.82
C ASN A 140 4.20 11.09 8.12
N PHE A 141 4.34 9.76 8.23
CA PHE A 141 3.39 8.79 7.69
C PHE A 141 1.98 9.06 8.22
N ASP A 142 1.81 9.15 9.54
CA ASP A 142 0.49 9.36 10.16
C ASP A 142 -0.14 10.69 9.75
N ASN A 143 0.66 11.75 9.63
CA ASN A 143 0.19 13.04 9.15
C ASN A 143 -0.28 12.96 7.68
N ARG A 144 0.44 12.22 6.83
CA ARG A 144 0.05 12.00 5.43
C ARG A 144 -1.24 11.20 5.33
N ILE A 145 -1.37 10.10 6.08
CA ILE A 145 -2.59 9.29 6.08
C ILE A 145 -3.80 10.08 6.59
N LYS A 146 -3.66 10.87 7.66
CA LYS A 146 -4.75 11.74 8.15
C LYS A 146 -5.22 12.74 7.08
N ARG A 147 -4.27 13.37 6.37
CA ARG A 147 -4.59 14.28 5.26
C ARG A 147 -5.23 13.54 4.09
N ALA A 148 -4.73 12.35 3.74
CA ALA A 148 -5.26 11.50 2.69
C ALA A 148 -6.70 11.08 2.99
N GLN A 149 -7.00 10.63 4.21
CA GLN A 149 -8.36 10.35 4.66
C GLN A 149 -9.29 11.56 4.50
N GLY A 150 -8.80 12.76 4.82
CA GLY A 150 -9.52 14.01 4.56
C GLY A 150 -9.85 14.21 3.08
N LYS A 151 -8.89 13.99 2.18
CA LYS A 151 -9.11 14.08 0.73
C LYS A 151 -10.07 13.00 0.21
N ALA A 152 -9.93 11.77 0.69
CA ALA A 152 -10.81 10.66 0.32
C ALA A 152 -12.26 10.95 0.71
N LYS A 153 -12.52 11.46 1.92
CA LYS A 153 -13.88 11.87 2.35
C LYS A 153 -14.48 12.95 1.46
N VAL A 154 -13.66 13.89 0.97
CA VAL A 154 -14.13 14.92 0.04
C VAL A 154 -14.51 14.29 -1.29
N VAL A 155 -13.68 13.38 -1.83
CA VAL A 155 -13.99 12.68 -3.09
C VAL A 155 -15.25 11.84 -2.94
N GLU A 156 -15.39 11.07 -1.86
CA GLU A 156 -16.58 10.27 -1.55
C GLU A 156 -17.85 11.13 -1.52
N ARG A 157 -17.80 12.28 -0.85
CA ARG A 157 -18.95 13.21 -0.78
C ARG A 157 -19.36 13.79 -2.13
N ILE A 158 -18.40 14.01 -3.04
CA ILE A 158 -18.70 14.55 -4.38
C ILE A 158 -19.14 13.43 -5.33
N ALA A 159 -18.60 12.22 -5.18
CA ALA A 159 -18.91 11.07 -6.00
C ALA A 159 -20.31 10.47 -5.72
N GLY A 160 -20.85 10.68 -4.52
CA GLY A 160 -22.14 10.13 -4.08
C GLY A 160 -21.99 8.82 -3.33
#